data_AF-X0THN8-F1
#
_entry.id   AF-X0THN8-F1
#
_cell.length_a   1.000
_cell.length_b   1.000
_cell.length_c   1.000
_cell.angle_alpha   90.00
_cell.angle_beta   90.00
_cell.angle_gamma   90.00
#
_symmetry.space_group_name_H-M   'P 1'
#
loop_
_entity.id
_entity.type
_entity.pdbx_description
1 polymer ?
#
loop_
_entity_poly.entity_id
_entity_poly.type
_entity_poly.pdbx_seq_one_letter_code
_entity_poly.pdbx_strand_id
1 'polypeptide(L)'
;ADWDEVEELKAQVFSDGKIQAEEALVELQNATEEPGLAEEFASFLRKQGIPAEDLLVGDAPTVYSRSLIVDRRGKEYTAKKLADWLNLPSDRIVATSDPEARAFADATGDIVVILGSDARLATAAITSGE
;
A
#
# COMPACT_ATOMS: atom_id res chain seq x y z
N ALA A 1 22.79 -2.49 -29.17
CA ALA A 1 22.52 -1.67 -27.97
C ALA A 1 21.21 -2.20 -27.47
N ASP A 2 21.29 -3.06 -26.47
CA ASP A 2 20.16 -3.74 -25.86
C ASP A 2 19.34 -2.70 -25.10
N TRP A 3 18.38 -2.11 -25.81
CA TRP A 3 17.47 -1.13 -25.26
C TRP A 3 16.44 -1.76 -24.29
N ASP A 4 16.34 -3.10 -24.28
CA ASP A 4 15.54 -3.88 -23.33
C ASP A 4 16.15 -3.86 -21.91
N GLU A 5 17.48 -3.96 -21.80
CA GLU A 5 18.18 -4.01 -20.50
C GLU A 5 18.04 -2.68 -19.73
N VAL A 6 17.92 -1.56 -20.45
CA VAL A 6 17.74 -0.23 -19.83
C VAL A 6 16.32 0.04 -19.35
N GLU A 7 15.29 -0.65 -19.85
CA GLU A 7 13.94 -0.56 -19.28
C GLU A 7 13.82 -1.38 -18.00
N GLU A 8 14.43 -2.57 -17.97
CA GLU A 8 14.48 -3.42 -16.78
C GLU A 8 15.30 -2.77 -15.65
N LEU A 9 16.43 -2.12 -15.98
CA LEU A 9 17.22 -1.33 -15.04
C LEU A 9 16.50 -0.07 -14.53
N LYS A 10 15.62 0.53 -15.34
CA LYS A 10 14.78 1.66 -14.89
C LYS A 10 13.72 1.19 -13.90
N ALA A 11 13.03 0.09 -14.17
CA ALA A 11 12.11 -0.51 -13.21
C ALA A 11 12.80 -0.87 -11.89
N GLN A 12 14.08 -1.28 -11.94
CA GLN A 12 14.90 -1.58 -10.77
C GLN A 12 15.38 -0.33 -10.00
N VAL A 13 15.49 0.84 -10.65
CA VAL A 13 15.80 2.13 -9.99
C VAL A 13 14.58 2.74 -9.30
N PHE A 14 13.37 2.48 -9.80
CA PHE A 14 12.12 2.92 -9.16
C PHE A 14 11.61 1.92 -8.11
N SER A 15 11.96 0.64 -8.24
CA SER A 15 11.69 -0.37 -7.23
C SER A 15 12.59 -0.12 -6.03
N ASP A 16 12.01 0.40 -4.95
CA ASP A 16 12.72 0.55 -3.71
C ASP A 16 13.14 -0.83 -3.20
N GLY A 17 14.39 -1.24 -3.47
CA GLY A 17 14.86 -2.61 -3.23
C GLY A 17 14.72 -3.08 -1.78
N LYS A 18 14.50 -2.17 -0.84
CA LYS A 18 14.21 -2.49 0.55
C LYS A 18 12.76 -2.95 0.78
N ILE A 19 11.80 -2.51 -0.03
CA ILE A 19 10.43 -3.07 -0.04
C ILE A 19 10.49 -4.53 -0.48
N GLN A 20 11.24 -4.82 -1.55
CA GLN A 20 11.44 -6.19 -2.04
C GLN A 20 12.18 -7.06 -1.01
N ALA A 21 13.19 -6.51 -0.33
CA ALA A 21 13.90 -7.22 0.74
C ALA A 21 13.04 -7.46 1.99
N GLU A 22 12.01 -6.64 2.20
CA GLU A 22 11.05 -6.87 3.28
C GLU A 22 10.04 -7.95 2.93
N GLU A 23 9.83 -8.31 1.66
CA GLU A 23 8.89 -9.36 1.22
C GLU A 23 7.56 -9.24 1.98
N ALA A 24 7.02 -8.02 2.04
CA ALA A 24 5.86 -7.71 2.87
C ALA A 24 4.58 -8.00 2.09
N LEU A 25 3.77 -8.94 2.59
CA LEU A 25 2.44 -9.19 2.05
C LEU A 25 1.48 -8.06 2.47
N VAL A 26 1.05 -7.23 1.52
CA VAL A 26 0.17 -6.09 1.76
C VAL A 26 -1.28 -6.50 1.50
N GLU A 27 -2.15 -6.30 2.47
CA GLU A 27 -3.58 -6.56 2.36
C GLU A 27 -4.37 -5.25 2.34
N LEU A 28 -4.94 -4.91 1.19
CA LEU A 28 -5.83 -3.77 1.01
C LEU A 28 -7.26 -4.17 1.32
N GLN A 29 -7.85 -3.51 2.32
CA GLN A 29 -9.26 -3.69 2.65
C GLN A 29 -10.03 -2.40 2.37
N ASN A 30 -11.04 -2.52 1.52
CA ASN A 30 -12.01 -1.45 1.30
C ASN A 30 -12.94 -1.32 2.51
N ALA A 31 -12.79 -0.25 3.27
CA ALA A 31 -13.67 0.06 4.39
C ALA A 31 -14.64 1.20 4.04
N THR A 32 -15.06 1.27 2.79
CA THR A 32 -16.05 2.24 2.30
C THR A 32 -17.26 1.52 1.70
N GLU A 33 -18.30 2.29 1.38
CA GLU A 33 -19.45 1.79 0.62
C GLU A 33 -19.19 1.82 -0.90
N GLU A 34 -18.00 2.28 -1.33
CA GLU A 34 -17.64 2.44 -2.74
C GLU A 34 -17.02 1.14 -3.26
N PRO A 35 -17.72 0.36 -4.11
CA PRO A 35 -17.18 -0.90 -4.63
C PRO A 35 -15.99 -0.64 -5.55
N GLY A 36 -14.99 -1.52 -5.51
CA GLY A 36 -13.82 -1.46 -6.40
C GLY A 36 -12.73 -0.47 -5.98
N LEU A 37 -12.91 0.27 -4.88
CA LEU A 37 -11.89 1.21 -4.38
C LEU A 37 -10.57 0.51 -4.05
N ALA A 38 -10.62 -0.65 -3.39
CA ALA A 38 -9.40 -1.39 -3.08
C ALA A 38 -8.68 -1.93 -4.32
N GLU A 39 -9.41 -2.29 -5.39
CA GLU A 39 -8.80 -2.68 -6.68
C GLU A 39 -8.10 -1.50 -7.36
N GLU A 40 -8.67 -0.30 -7.29
CA GLU A 40 -8.05 0.92 -7.83
C GLU A 40 -6.72 1.22 -7.13
N PHE A 41 -6.73 1.21 -5.79
CA PHE A 41 -5.52 1.39 -4.98
C PHE A 41 -4.50 0.26 -5.21
N ALA A 42 -4.97 -0.97 -5.40
CA ALA A 42 -4.11 -2.10 -5.72
C ALA A 42 -3.39 -1.90 -7.06
N SER A 43 -4.12 -1.45 -8.08
CA SER A 43 -3.55 -1.12 -9.39
C SER A 43 -2.49 -0.01 -9.28
N PHE A 44 -2.74 1.00 -8.44
CA PHE A 44 -1.76 2.05 -8.16
C PHE A 44 -0.50 1.51 -7.46
N LEU A 45 -0.64 0.73 -6.40
CA LEU A 45 0.51 0.18 -5.66
C LEU A 45 1.34 -0.79 -6.51
N ARG A 46 0.71 -1.52 -7.42
CA ARG A 46 1.41 -2.35 -8.41
C ARG A 46 2.27 -1.52 -9.36
N LYS A 47 1.80 -0.35 -9.78
CA LYS A 47 2.59 0.58 -10.60
C LYS A 47 3.73 1.23 -9.81
N GLN A 48 3.61 1.33 -8.49
CA GLN A 48 4.67 1.84 -7.60
C GLN A 48 5.76 0.79 -7.28
N GLY A 49 5.54 -0.47 -7.63
CA GLY A 49 6.53 -1.53 -7.48
C GLY A 49 6.22 -2.59 -6.42
N ILE A 50 4.98 -2.64 -5.89
CA ILE A 50 4.52 -3.81 -5.11
C ILE A 50 4.11 -4.92 -6.10
N PRO A 51 4.72 -6.12 -6.06
CA PRO A 51 4.35 -7.18 -6.97
C PRO A 51 2.94 -7.70 -6.66
N ALA A 52 2.29 -8.27 -7.66
CA ALA A 52 0.90 -8.70 -7.56
C ALA A 52 0.69 -9.86 -6.56
N GLU A 53 1.71 -10.68 -6.37
CA GLU A 53 1.69 -11.82 -5.44
C GLU A 53 1.79 -11.37 -3.97
N ASP A 54 2.41 -10.22 -3.70
CA ASP A 54 2.50 -9.60 -2.38
C ASP A 54 1.34 -8.63 -2.11
N LEU A 55 0.26 -8.73 -2.87
CA LEU A 55 -0.90 -7.85 -2.73
C LEU A 55 -2.21 -8.64 -2.67
N LEU A 56 -2.88 -8.54 -1.52
CA LEU A 56 -4.22 -9.04 -1.30
C LEU A 56 -5.20 -7.88 -1.35
N VAL A 57 -6.38 -8.12 -1.94
CA VAL A 57 -7.44 -7.12 -2.07
C VAL A 57 -8.74 -7.72 -1.56
N GLY A 58 -9.45 -6.98 -0.74
CA GLY A 58 -10.76 -7.38 -0.22
C GLY A 58 -11.54 -6.21 0.36
N ASP A 59 -12.66 -6.52 1.00
CA ASP A 59 -13.49 -5.57 1.71
C ASP A 59 -13.33 -5.76 3.22
N ALA A 60 -13.31 -4.66 3.95
CA ALA A 60 -13.29 -4.69 5.41
C ALA A 60 -14.69 -5.08 5.93
N PRO A 61 -14.77 -5.77 7.09
CA PRO A 61 -16.05 -6.16 7.68
C PRO A 61 -16.88 -4.98 8.20
N THR A 62 -16.27 -3.79 8.30
CA THR A 62 -16.93 -2.57 8.76
C THR A 62 -16.37 -1.36 8.05
N VAL A 63 -17.16 -0.30 7.97
CA VAL A 63 -16.77 0.95 7.34
C VAL A 63 -15.91 1.80 8.29
N TYR A 64 -14.88 2.43 7.74
CA TYR A 64 -13.98 3.32 8.47
C TYR A 64 -14.02 4.70 7.86
N SER A 65 -14.15 5.74 8.68
CA SER A 65 -14.07 7.12 8.21
C SER A 65 -12.63 7.56 7.90
N ARG A 66 -11.65 6.79 8.39
CA ARG A 66 -10.22 7.12 8.33
C ARG A 66 -9.43 5.94 7.82
N SER A 67 -8.53 6.22 6.89
CA SER A 67 -7.59 5.27 6.32
C SER A 67 -6.44 5.03 7.28
N LEU A 68 -6.02 3.77 7.40
CA LEU A 68 -5.01 3.31 8.35
C LEU A 68 -4.06 2.32 7.66
N ILE A 69 -2.82 2.29 8.12
CA ILE A 69 -1.82 1.29 7.72
C ILE A 69 -1.38 0.57 8.98
N VAL A 70 -1.66 -0.73 9.06
CA VAL A 70 -1.38 -1.55 10.23
C VAL A 70 -0.21 -2.46 9.89
N ASP A 71 0.96 -2.16 10.45
CA ASP A 71 2.11 -3.04 10.38
C ASP A 71 1.97 -4.14 11.44
N ARG A 72 1.80 -5.40 11.02
CA ARG A 72 1.62 -6.53 11.94
C ARG A 72 2.91 -7.30 12.20
N ARG A 73 3.88 -7.20 11.30
CA ARG A 73 5.09 -8.05 11.30
C ARG A 73 6.41 -7.28 11.36
N GLY A 74 6.38 -5.98 11.64
CA GLY A 74 7.58 -5.17 11.77
C GLY A 74 8.17 -4.75 10.42
N LYS A 75 7.35 -4.69 9.36
CA LYS A 75 7.69 -4.25 8.01
C LYS A 75 7.60 -2.72 7.92
N GLU A 76 8.23 -2.03 8.88
CA GLU A 76 8.06 -0.60 9.10
C GLU A 76 8.43 0.24 7.88
N TYR A 77 9.38 -0.22 7.07
CA TYR A 77 9.83 0.55 5.92
C TYR A 77 8.78 0.53 4.80
N THR A 78 8.25 -0.64 4.47
CA THR A 78 7.14 -0.79 3.54
C THR A 78 5.91 -0.04 4.05
N ALA A 79 5.58 -0.11 5.34
CA ALA A 79 4.47 0.66 5.91
C ALA A 79 4.64 2.18 5.74
N LYS A 80 5.84 2.71 5.94
CA LYS A 80 6.16 4.14 5.71
C LYS A 80 6.08 4.52 4.24
N LYS A 81 6.53 3.64 3.34
CA LYS A 81 6.44 3.85 1.89
C LYS A 81 5.00 3.83 1.40
N LEU A 82 4.18 2.91 1.90
CA LEU A 82 2.74 2.90 1.64
C LEU A 82 2.10 4.20 2.12
N ALA A 83 2.47 4.71 3.30
CA ALA A 83 1.95 5.99 3.78
C ALA A 83 2.32 7.16 2.85
N ASP A 84 3.57 7.22 2.39
CA ASP A 84 4.03 8.23 1.43
C ASP A 84 3.25 8.17 0.11
N TRP A 85 3.17 6.98 -0.50
CA TRP A 85 2.49 6.79 -1.78
C TRP A 85 0.98 7.03 -1.72
N LEU A 86 0.35 6.68 -0.59
CA LEU A 86 -1.08 6.92 -0.36
C LEU A 86 -1.34 8.33 0.21
N ASN A 87 -0.30 9.15 0.37
CA ASN A 87 -0.36 10.49 0.92
C ASN A 87 -1.05 10.53 2.30
N LEU A 88 -0.78 9.52 3.13
CA LEU A 88 -1.26 9.41 4.50
C LEU A 88 -0.20 9.91 5.49
N PRO A 89 -0.57 10.69 6.51
CA PRO A 89 0.38 11.10 7.54
C PRO A 89 0.84 9.88 8.34
N SER A 90 2.06 9.92 8.87
CA SER A 90 2.66 8.82 9.62
C SER A 90 1.90 8.42 10.88
N ASP A 91 1.08 9.31 11.44
CA ASP A 91 0.15 9.03 12.54
C ASP A 91 -0.96 8.02 12.15
N ARG A 92 -1.18 7.77 10.85
CA ARG A 92 -2.06 6.70 10.35
C ARG A 92 -1.38 5.33 10.30
N ILE A 93 -0.10 5.24 10.67
CA ILE A 93 0.62 3.98 10.75
C ILE A 93 0.51 3.42 12.16
N VAL A 94 -0.23 2.33 12.29
CA VAL A 94 -0.37 1.55 13.52
C VAL A 94 0.73 0.50 13.54
N ALA A 95 1.71 0.67 14.43
CA ALA A 95 2.83 -0.26 14.55
C ALA A 95 2.41 -1.59 15.21
N THR A 96 3.18 -2.66 14.98
CA THR A 96 2.90 -3.99 15.57
C THR A 96 2.85 -4.00 17.10
N SER A 97 3.56 -3.07 17.75
CA SER A 97 3.56 -2.91 19.21
C SER A 97 2.33 -2.18 19.75
N ASP A 98 1.55 -1.55 18.88
CA ASP A 98 0.36 -0.81 19.28
C ASP A 98 -0.81 -1.77 19.57
N PRO A 99 -1.58 -1.57 20.67
CA PRO A 99 -2.72 -2.41 20.97
C PRO A 99 -3.80 -2.40 19.88
N GLU A 100 -3.92 -1.33 19.09
CA GLU A 100 -4.90 -1.25 17.98
C GLU A 100 -4.59 -2.25 16.86
N ALA A 101 -3.32 -2.61 16.64
CA ALA A 101 -2.92 -3.63 15.66
C ALA A 101 -3.56 -5.01 15.96
N ARG A 102 -3.92 -5.27 17.23
CA ARG A 102 -4.55 -6.54 17.65
C ARG A 102 -5.95 -6.71 17.06
N ALA A 103 -6.64 -5.63 16.68
CA ALA A 103 -7.93 -5.70 16.01
C ALA A 103 -7.83 -6.35 14.61
N PHE A 104 -6.63 -6.34 14.02
CA PHE A 104 -6.34 -6.89 12.70
C PHE A 104 -5.54 -8.20 12.80
N ALA A 105 -5.53 -8.83 13.97
CA ALA A 105 -4.75 -10.06 14.21
C ALA A 105 -5.17 -11.25 13.35
N ASP A 106 -6.38 -11.24 12.77
CA ASP A 106 -6.89 -12.30 11.89
C ASP A 106 -6.57 -12.08 10.39
N ALA A 107 -6.08 -10.89 10.02
CA ALA A 107 -5.72 -10.60 8.64
C ALA A 107 -4.63 -11.55 8.11
N THR A 108 -4.56 -11.72 6.79
CA THR A 108 -3.54 -12.57 6.16
C THR A 108 -2.25 -11.77 5.92
N GLY A 109 -2.36 -10.51 5.49
CA GLY A 109 -1.22 -9.66 5.16
C GLY A 109 -0.32 -9.27 6.36
N ASP A 110 0.98 -9.18 6.12
CA ASP A 110 1.97 -8.63 7.06
C ASP A 110 1.70 -7.15 7.35
N ILE A 111 1.20 -6.42 6.36
CA ILE A 111 0.70 -5.06 6.48
C ILE A 111 -0.74 -5.04 6.01
N VAL A 112 -1.64 -4.44 6.80
CA VAL A 112 -3.04 -4.25 6.41
C VAL A 112 -3.29 -2.77 6.15
N VAL A 113 -3.76 -2.42 4.96
CA VAL A 113 -4.13 -1.07 4.59
C VAL A 113 -5.65 -0.98 4.57
N ILE A 114 -6.21 -0.25 5.52
CA ILE A 114 -7.64 0.04 5.60
C ILE A 114 -7.92 1.32 4.82
N LEU A 115 -8.72 1.23 3.77
CA LEU A 115 -9.14 2.38 2.97
C LEU A 115 -10.45 2.93 3.53
N GLY A 116 -10.35 4.03 4.27
CA GLY A 116 -11.51 4.71 4.82
C GLY A 116 -12.14 5.71 3.86
N SER A 117 -13.23 6.36 4.26
CA SER A 117 -13.93 7.36 3.44
C SER A 117 -13.07 8.59 3.07
N ASP A 118 -11.96 8.81 3.78
CA ASP A 118 -10.96 9.83 3.47
C ASP A 118 -9.87 9.35 2.48
N ALA A 119 -9.88 8.09 2.05
CA ALA A 119 -8.95 7.54 1.08
C ALA A 119 -9.10 8.29 -0.25
N ARG A 120 -8.00 8.87 -0.72
CA ARG A 120 -7.92 9.53 -2.02
C ARG A 120 -6.60 9.15 -2.63
N LEU A 121 -6.61 8.59 -3.84
CA LEU A 121 -5.39 8.56 -4.63
C LEU A 121 -5.05 10.00 -4.97
N ALA A 122 -4.01 10.54 -4.35
CA ALA A 122 -3.42 11.77 -4.82
C ALA A 122 -2.94 11.49 -6.25
N THR A 123 -3.66 11.98 -7.24
CA THR A 123 -3.22 11.95 -8.64
C THR A 123 -2.04 12.91 -8.74
N ALA A 124 -0.87 12.48 -8.27
CA ALA A 124 0.35 13.26 -8.36
C ALA A 124 0.77 13.32 -9.84
N ALA A 125 0.32 14.39 -10.49
CA ALA A 125 0.87 15.00 -11.69
C ALA A 125 1.04 14.11 -12.94
N ILE A 126 -0.07 13.89 -13.66
CA ILE A 126 -0.03 14.09 -15.13
C ILE A 126 -0.14 15.61 -15.37
N THR A 127 0.90 16.32 -14.96
CA THR A 127 1.29 17.63 -15.48
C THR A 127 2.78 17.48 -15.75
N SER A 128 3.09 16.54 -16.64
CA SER A 128 4.20 16.76 -17.56
C SER A 128 3.63 17.60 -18.70
N GLY A 129 4.39 18.61 -19.15
CA GLY A 129 3.99 19.58 -20.19
C GLY A 129 3.31 18.94 -21.39
N GLU A 130 2.50 19.66 -22.14
CA GLU A 130 2.88 20.82 -22.96
C GLU A 130 1.69 21.75 -23.24
#